data_AF-A0AA39XAJ4-F1
#
_entry.id   AF-A0AA39XAJ4-F1
#
_cell.length_a   1.000
_cell.length_b   1.000
_cell.length_c   1.000
_cell.angle_alpha   90.00
_cell.angle_beta   90.00
_cell.angle_gamma   90.00
#
_symmetry.space_group_name_H-M   'P 1'
#
loop_
_entity.id
_entity.type
_entity.pdbx_description
1 polymer ?
#
loop_
_entity_poly.entity_id
_entity_poly.type
_entity_poly.pdbx_seq_one_letter_code
_entity_poly.pdbx_strand_id
1 'polypeptide(L)'
;MATQHQLANAEKLTQEKKVNLFLLRCKVLLETDEKGVLPAWIEDDIKPLNLTVDQAAMYYANSALEIANRIDKWRSIAKCHLYRGHVFRKMKWWSDARDSYIRAASDKRFAADKGDRGLEELISLCKRMKDNAREKRKEKK
;
A
#
# COMPACT_ATOMS: atom_id res chain seq x y z
N MET A 1 -39.11 6.39 0.21
CA MET A 1 -37.98 7.34 0.36
C MET A 1 -36.94 6.69 1.25
N ALA A 2 -35.68 6.62 0.82
CA ALA A 2 -34.62 6.10 1.68
C ALA A 2 -34.33 7.08 2.84
N THR A 3 -34.09 6.55 4.04
CA THR A 3 -33.72 7.39 5.19
C THR A 3 -32.28 7.89 5.04
N GLN A 4 -31.94 9.03 5.66
CA GLN A 4 -30.56 9.58 5.63
C GLN A 4 -29.52 8.53 6.08
N HIS A 5 -29.89 7.66 7.03
CA HIS A 5 -29.01 6.57 7.47
C HIS A 5 -28.76 5.51 6.38
N GLN A 6 -29.77 5.16 5.59
CA GLN A 6 -29.62 4.23 4.46
C GLN A 6 -28.73 4.80 3.35
N LEU A 7 -28.83 6.10 3.09
CA LEU A 7 -27.99 6.80 2.11
C LEU A 7 -26.52 6.84 2.57
N ALA A 8 -26.26 7.16 3.85
CA ALA A 8 -24.91 7.17 4.42
C ALA A 8 -24.25 5.77 4.39
N ASN A 9 -25.03 4.72 4.67
CA ASN A 9 -24.53 3.34 4.59
C ASN A 9 -24.21 2.92 3.14
N ALA A 10 -25.03 3.32 2.17
CA ALA A 10 -24.79 3.04 0.76
C ALA A 10 -23.53 3.77 0.24
N GLU A 11 -23.32 5.02 0.68
CA GLU A 11 -22.11 5.78 0.36
C GLU A 11 -20.86 5.11 0.94
N LYS A 12 -20.91 4.72 2.22
CA LYS A 12 -19.80 4.01 2.88
C LYS A 12 -19.44 2.71 2.17
N LEU A 13 -20.43 1.93 1.74
CA LEU A 13 -20.22 0.71 0.95
C LEU A 13 -19.57 1.01 -0.40
N THR A 14 -19.98 2.10 -1.05
CA THR A 14 -19.41 2.54 -2.32
C THR A 14 -17.94 2.93 -2.16
N GLN A 15 -17.61 3.65 -1.09
CA GLN A 15 -16.22 4.02 -0.78
C GLN A 15 -15.35 2.80 -0.45
N GLU A 16 -15.89 1.81 0.29
CA GLU A 16 -15.16 0.57 0.58
C GLU A 16 -14.85 -0.23 -0.69
N LYS A 17 -15.79 -0.29 -1.65
CA LYS A 17 -15.53 -0.87 -2.97
C LYS A 17 -14.39 -0.14 -3.71
N LYS A 18 -14.34 1.19 -3.64
CA LYS A 18 -13.25 1.99 -4.23
C LYS A 18 -11.89 1.68 -3.59
N VAL A 19 -11.82 1.55 -2.26
CA VAL A 19 -10.59 1.14 -1.56
C VAL A 19 -10.11 -0.21 -2.10
N ASN A 20 -10.99 -1.21 -2.17
CA ASN A 20 -10.63 -2.54 -2.66
C ASN A 20 -10.16 -2.52 -4.11
N LEU A 21 -10.81 -1.73 -4.97
CA LEU A 21 -10.41 -1.55 -6.36
C LEU A 21 -9.00 -0.97 -6.47
N PHE A 22 -8.70 0.11 -5.75
CA PHE A 22 -7.37 0.72 -5.77
C PHE A 22 -6.29 -0.21 -5.22
N LEU A 23 -6.57 -0.96 -4.14
CA LEU A 23 -5.62 -1.96 -3.63
C LEU A 23 -5.39 -3.10 -4.63
N LEU A 24 -6.40 -3.53 -5.37
CA LEU A 24 -6.25 -4.52 -6.43
C LEU A 24 -5.34 -3.99 -7.55
N ARG A 25 -5.54 -2.75 -7.99
CA ARG A 25 -4.65 -2.14 -9.00
C ARG A 25 -3.22 -2.01 -8.51
N CYS A 26 -3.03 -1.55 -7.27
CA CYS A 26 -1.72 -1.51 -6.63
C CYS A 26 -1.05 -2.89 -6.66
N LYS A 27 -1.80 -3.96 -6.32
CA LYS A 27 -1.32 -5.34 -6.38
C LYS A 27 -0.84 -5.73 -7.77
N VAL A 28 -1.65 -5.51 -8.81
CA VAL A 28 -1.29 -5.90 -10.18
C VAL A 28 -0.02 -5.18 -10.63
N LEU A 29 0.14 -3.90 -10.30
CA LEU A 29 1.34 -3.12 -10.64
C LEU A 29 2.59 -3.58 -9.87
N LEU A 30 2.41 -4.02 -8.61
CA LEU A 30 3.50 -4.62 -7.84
C LEU A 30 3.98 -5.93 -8.48
N GLU A 31 3.08 -6.73 -9.03
CA GLU A 31 3.35 -8.00 -9.71
C GLU A 31 3.82 -7.84 -11.17
N THR A 32 3.72 -6.64 -11.73
CA THR A 32 4.21 -6.35 -13.09
C THR A 32 5.74 -6.23 -13.08
N ASP A 33 6.41 -7.08 -13.86
CA ASP A 33 7.87 -7.09 -14.05
C ASP A 33 8.36 -6.07 -15.07
N GLU A 34 7.44 -5.50 -15.87
CA GLU A 34 7.77 -4.49 -16.87
C GLU A 34 8.25 -3.21 -16.18
N LYS A 35 9.56 -2.95 -16.30
CA LYS A 35 10.15 -1.71 -15.80
C LYS A 35 9.69 -0.55 -16.66
N GLY A 36 8.74 0.23 -16.12
CA GLY A 36 8.48 1.59 -16.58
C GLY A 36 7.41 1.75 -17.65
N VAL A 37 6.70 0.69 -18.06
CA VAL A 37 5.52 0.81 -18.94
C VAL A 37 4.25 0.56 -18.13
N LEU A 38 3.34 1.52 -18.12
CA LEU A 38 2.04 1.36 -17.49
C LEU A 38 1.16 0.43 -18.34
N PRO A 39 0.48 -0.55 -17.73
CA PRO A 39 -0.47 -1.38 -18.45
C PRO A 39 -1.58 -0.55 -19.12
N ALA A 40 -2.00 -0.96 -20.31
CA ALA A 40 -3.00 -0.22 -21.12
C ALA A 40 -4.38 -0.08 -20.46
N TRP A 41 -4.72 -0.95 -19.50
CA TRP A 41 -5.98 -0.92 -18.74
C TRP A 41 -5.98 0.11 -17.60
N ILE A 42 -4.85 0.79 -17.34
CA ILE A 42 -4.82 1.87 -16.38
C ILE A 42 -5.78 2.98 -16.81
N GLU A 43 -6.68 3.36 -15.90
CA GLU A 43 -7.70 4.38 -16.13
C GLU A 43 -7.11 5.78 -16.39
N ASP A 44 -7.94 6.65 -16.97
CA ASP A 44 -7.65 8.06 -17.28
C ASP A 44 -7.19 8.87 -16.06
N ASP A 45 -7.43 8.41 -14.83
CA ASP A 45 -7.01 9.05 -13.57
C ASP A 45 -5.49 9.22 -13.44
N ILE A 46 -4.69 8.33 -14.03
CA ILE A 46 -3.21 8.37 -13.93
C ILE A 46 -2.49 8.46 -15.28
N LYS A 47 -3.20 8.24 -16.39
CA LYS A 47 -2.68 8.42 -17.75
C LYS A 47 -2.07 9.81 -18.02
N PRO A 48 -2.63 10.94 -17.53
CA PRO A 48 -2.05 12.26 -17.77
C PRO A 48 -0.81 12.56 -16.92
N LEU A 49 -0.47 11.70 -15.96
CA LEU A 49 0.59 11.98 -14.97
C LEU A 49 1.97 11.41 -15.37
N ASN A 50 2.10 10.72 -16.52
CA ASN A 50 3.36 10.13 -17.00
C ASN A 50 4.14 9.36 -15.91
N LEU A 51 3.42 8.59 -15.09
CA LEU A 51 4.00 7.87 -13.95
C LEU A 51 4.69 6.58 -14.39
N THR A 52 5.75 6.20 -13.65
CA THR A 52 6.27 4.82 -13.72
C THR A 52 5.32 3.83 -13.05
N VAL A 53 5.49 2.53 -13.31
CA VAL A 53 4.71 1.46 -12.65
C VAL A 53 4.75 1.58 -11.12
N ASP A 54 5.92 1.86 -10.56
CA ASP A 54 6.08 2.00 -9.11
C ASP A 54 5.36 3.26 -8.57
N GLN A 55 5.42 4.37 -9.32
CA GLN A 55 4.72 5.61 -8.95
C GLN A 55 3.20 5.45 -9.06
N ALA A 56 2.70 4.74 -10.07
CA ALA A 56 1.27 4.43 -10.20
C ALA A 56 0.80 3.48 -9.08
N ALA A 57 1.61 2.49 -8.70
CA ALA A 57 1.31 1.62 -7.55
C ALA A 57 1.24 2.43 -6.25
N MET A 58 2.15 3.40 -6.08
CA MET A 58 2.15 4.32 -4.95
C MET A 58 0.89 5.21 -4.92
N TYR A 59 0.51 5.76 -6.08
CA TYR A 59 -0.70 6.57 -6.23
C TYR A 59 -1.92 5.80 -5.72
N TYR A 60 -2.16 4.60 -6.25
CA TYR A 60 -3.30 3.79 -5.82
C TYR A 60 -3.27 3.42 -4.34
N ALA A 61 -2.10 3.09 -3.79
CA ALA A 61 -1.97 2.78 -2.37
C ALA A 61 -2.30 3.98 -1.47
N ASN A 62 -1.88 5.18 -1.87
CA ASN A 62 -2.16 6.42 -1.14
C ASN A 62 -3.64 6.83 -1.27
N SER A 63 -4.21 6.79 -2.47
CA SER A 63 -5.63 7.09 -2.70
C SER A 63 -6.54 6.12 -1.93
N ALA A 64 -6.17 4.83 -1.87
CA ALA A 64 -6.88 3.85 -1.05
C ALA A 64 -6.81 4.20 0.44
N LEU A 65 -5.64 4.61 0.93
CA LEU A 65 -5.44 5.00 2.33
C LEU A 65 -6.27 6.24 2.70
N GLU A 66 -6.29 7.25 1.82
CA GLU A 66 -7.08 8.45 2.03
C GLU A 66 -8.57 8.14 2.19
N ILE A 67 -9.12 7.33 1.28
CA ILE A 67 -10.53 6.91 1.36
C ILE A 67 -10.76 6.07 2.62
N ALA A 68 -9.86 5.12 2.93
CA ALA A 68 -9.97 4.25 4.11
C ALA A 68 -9.99 5.04 5.44
N ASN A 69 -9.18 6.11 5.53
CA ASN A 69 -9.18 7.04 6.66
C ASN A 69 -10.51 7.82 6.74
N ARG A 70 -11.04 8.31 5.61
CA ARG A 70 -12.32 9.04 5.59
C ARG A 70 -13.50 8.19 6.06
N ILE A 71 -13.52 6.90 5.74
CA ILE A 71 -14.59 5.98 6.15
C ILE A 71 -14.33 5.27 7.50
N ASP A 72 -13.22 5.61 8.15
CA ASP A 72 -12.80 5.11 9.46
C ASP A 72 -12.82 3.57 9.57
N LYS A 73 -12.21 2.90 8.59
CA LYS A 73 -12.13 1.44 8.54
C LYS A 73 -10.72 0.96 8.82
N TRP A 74 -10.43 0.70 10.09
CA TRP A 74 -9.12 0.27 10.61
C TRP A 74 -8.49 -0.89 9.82
N ARG A 75 -9.27 -1.94 9.51
CA ARG A 75 -8.79 -3.08 8.70
C ARG A 75 -8.37 -2.67 7.28
N SER A 76 -9.10 -1.73 6.68
CA SER A 76 -8.76 -1.20 5.35
C SER A 76 -7.51 -0.33 5.43
N ILE A 77 -7.39 0.51 6.45
CA ILE A 77 -6.19 1.32 6.73
C ILE A 77 -4.95 0.44 6.88
N ALA A 78 -5.04 -0.66 7.64
CA ALA A 78 -3.96 -1.62 7.81
C ALA A 78 -3.54 -2.27 6.48
N LYS A 79 -4.52 -2.69 5.65
CA LYS A 79 -4.25 -3.19 4.29
C LYS A 79 -3.57 -2.15 3.43
N CYS A 80 -4.01 -0.89 3.44
CA CYS A 80 -3.36 0.17 2.68
C CYS A 80 -1.90 0.35 3.10
N HIS A 81 -1.61 0.34 4.41
CA HIS A 81 -0.24 0.39 4.89
C HIS A 81 0.61 -0.81 4.47
N LEU A 82 0.03 -2.02 4.41
CA LEU A 82 0.71 -3.20 3.88
C LEU A 82 1.14 -3.00 2.42
N TYR A 83 0.21 -2.55 1.57
CA TYR A 83 0.50 -2.30 0.14
C TYR A 83 1.52 -1.17 -0.05
N ARG A 84 1.41 -0.07 0.70
CA ARG A 84 2.44 0.99 0.71
C ARG A 84 3.82 0.43 1.06
N GLY A 85 3.90 -0.44 2.07
CA GLY A 85 5.14 -1.12 2.43
C GLY A 85 5.74 -1.94 1.28
N HIS A 86 4.89 -2.66 0.51
CA HIS A 86 5.33 -3.39 -0.66
C HIS A 86 5.84 -2.49 -1.79
N VAL A 87 5.18 -1.35 -2.04
CA VAL A 87 5.61 -0.36 -3.03
C VAL A 87 6.97 0.23 -2.64
N PHE A 88 7.13 0.70 -1.40
CA PHE A 88 8.41 1.22 -0.91
C PHE A 88 9.52 0.17 -0.99
N ARG A 89 9.19 -1.11 -0.73
CA ARG A 89 10.15 -2.21 -0.86
C ARG A 89 10.61 -2.39 -2.32
N LYS A 90 9.69 -2.34 -3.29
CA LYS A 90 10.01 -2.41 -4.73
C LYS A 90 10.93 -1.25 -5.15
N MET A 91 10.67 -0.05 -4.63
CA MET A 91 11.52 1.15 -4.80
C MET A 91 12.84 1.12 -4.00
N LYS A 92 13.08 0.10 -3.17
CA LYS A 92 14.23 -0.02 -2.25
C LYS A 92 14.31 1.10 -1.19
N TRP A 93 13.18 1.73 -0.87
CA TRP A 93 13.06 2.70 0.21
C TRP A 93 12.79 1.97 1.53
N TRP A 94 13.84 1.32 2.05
CA TRP A 94 13.72 0.35 3.13
C TRP A 94 13.20 0.94 4.45
N SER A 95 13.51 2.21 4.74
CA SER A 95 12.99 2.90 5.95
C SER A 95 11.48 3.08 5.87
N ASP A 96 10.98 3.65 4.77
CA ASP A 96 9.55 3.91 4.57
C ASP A 96 8.73 2.61 4.46
N ALA A 97 9.32 1.59 3.84
CA ALA A 97 8.74 0.25 3.80
C ALA A 97 8.55 -0.32 5.21
N ARG A 98 9.58 -0.23 6.05
CA ARG A 98 9.53 -0.68 7.44
C ARG A 98 8.43 0.03 8.22
N ASP A 99 8.39 1.36 8.13
CA ASP A 99 7.42 2.14 8.89
C ASP A 99 5.98 1.87 8.43
N SER A 100 5.79 1.61 7.14
CA SER A 100 4.50 1.18 6.60
C SER A 100 4.08 -0.20 7.13
N TYR A 101 4.99 -1.17 7.20
CA TYR A 101 4.68 -2.48 7.80
C TYR A 101 4.38 -2.39 9.30
N ILE A 102 5.07 -1.52 10.04
CA ILE A 102 4.76 -1.27 11.46
C ILE A 102 3.35 -0.71 11.61
N ARG A 103 2.96 0.26 10.77
CA ARG A 103 1.58 0.81 10.80
C ARG A 103 0.55 -0.24 10.42
N ALA A 104 0.84 -1.11 9.45
CA ALA A 104 -0.04 -2.23 9.13
C ALA A 104 -0.18 -3.22 10.30
N ALA A 105 0.89 -3.44 11.07
CA ALA A 105 0.91 -4.31 12.24
C ALA A 105 0.27 -3.71 13.50
N SER A 106 -0.09 -2.42 13.49
CA SER A 106 -0.72 -1.76 14.64
C SER A 106 -2.11 -2.32 14.95
N ASP A 107 -2.81 -2.86 13.94
CA ASP A 107 -4.02 -3.66 14.15
C ASP A 107 -3.61 -5.12 14.45
N LYS A 108 -3.73 -5.51 15.72
CA LYS A 108 -3.38 -6.86 16.20
C LYS A 108 -4.16 -7.98 15.49
N ARG A 109 -5.43 -7.73 15.12
CA ARG A 109 -6.25 -8.72 14.42
C ARG A 109 -5.75 -8.90 12.99
N PHE A 110 -5.42 -7.79 12.33
CA PHE A 110 -4.82 -7.83 11.00
C PHE A 110 -3.44 -8.52 11.00
N ALA A 111 -2.62 -8.27 12.01
CA ALA A 111 -1.30 -8.90 12.14
C ALA A 111 -1.43 -10.41 12.36
N ALA A 112 -2.35 -10.85 13.22
CA ALA A 112 -2.61 -12.27 13.50
C ALA A 112 -3.12 -13.03 12.25
N ASP A 113 -3.93 -12.39 11.40
CA ASP A 113 -4.42 -12.96 10.13
C ASP A 113 -3.29 -13.27 9.12
N LYS A 114 -2.05 -12.80 9.36
CA LYS A 114 -0.88 -13.05 8.51
C LYS A 114 0.01 -14.21 9.00
N GLY A 115 -0.43 -14.96 10.00
CA GLY A 115 0.28 -16.15 10.53
C GLY A 115 1.38 -15.81 11.54
N ASP A 116 2.03 -16.86 12.08
CA ASP A 116 2.90 -16.79 13.26
C ASP A 116 4.08 -15.80 13.15
N ARG A 117 4.60 -15.60 11.94
CA ARG A 117 5.71 -14.66 11.68
C ARG A 117 5.26 -13.33 11.04
N GLY A 118 3.98 -13.27 10.64
CA GLY A 118 3.24 -12.08 10.23
C GLY A 118 4.02 -11.03 9.44
N LEU A 119 3.87 -9.77 9.87
CA LEU A 119 4.58 -8.62 9.29
C LEU A 119 6.00 -8.45 9.85
N GLU A 120 6.38 -9.24 10.86
CA GLU A 120 7.67 -9.12 11.57
C GLU A 120 8.85 -9.50 10.69
N GLU A 121 8.69 -10.50 9.82
CA GLU A 121 9.71 -10.87 8.83
C GLU A 121 9.99 -9.73 7.85
N LEU A 122 8.95 -9.06 7.37
CA LEU A 122 9.08 -7.93 6.44
C LEU A 122 9.77 -6.74 7.12
N ILE A 123 9.40 -6.44 8.36
CA ILE A 123 10.03 -5.39 9.18
C ILE A 123 11.53 -5.72 9.40
N SER A 124 11.84 -6.96 9.74
CA SER A 124 13.21 -7.43 9.98
C SER A 124 14.05 -7.44 8.70
N LEU A 125 13.47 -7.83 7.57
CA LEU A 125 14.10 -7.75 6.26
C LEU A 125 14.46 -6.30 5.91
N CYS A 126 13.51 -5.37 6.06
CA CYS A 126 13.76 -3.95 5.78
C CYS A 126 14.86 -3.37 6.65
N LYS A 127 14.91 -3.74 7.95
CA LYS A 127 16.00 -3.34 8.85
C LYS A 127 17.36 -3.83 8.34
N ARG A 128 17.50 -5.13 8.04
CA ARG A 128 18.75 -5.71 7.52
C ARG A 128 19.21 -5.05 6.23
N MET A 129 18.29 -4.80 5.29
CA MET A 129 18.63 -4.17 4.01
C MET A 129 19.10 -2.72 4.18
N LYS A 130 18.51 -1.98 5.12
CA LYS A 130 18.94 -0.63 5.49
C LYS A 130 20.35 -0.64 6.09
N ASP A 131 20.62 -1.56 7.01
CA ASP A 131 21.92 -1.67 7.67
C ASP A 131 23.01 -2.05 6.67
N ASN A 132 22.75 -3.03 5.80
CA ASN A 132 23.67 -3.42 4.72
C ASN A 132 23.97 -2.27 3.75
N ALA A 133 22.97 -1.46 3.40
CA ALA A 133 23.17 -0.29 2.54
C ALA A 133 24.01 0.80 3.23
N ARG A 134 23.94 0.89 4.56
CA ARG A 134 24.76 1.81 5.36
C ARG A 134 26.23 1.36 5.41
N GLU A 135 26.48 0.08 5.65
CA GLU A 135 27.86 -0.47 5.70
C GLU A 135 28.56 -0.33 4.35
N LYS A 136 27.90 -0.69 3.23
CA LYS A 136 28.44 -0.50 1.87
C LYS A 136 28.79 0.95 1.52
N ARG A 137 28.16 1.93 2.20
CA ARG A 137 28.49 3.36 2.00
C ARG A 137 29.68 3.80 2.84
N LYS A 138 29.97 3.14 3.96
CA LYS A 138 31.16 3.39 4.77
C LYS A 138 32.41 2.81 4.13
N GLU A 139 32.32 1.63 3.53
CA GLU A 139 33.42 0.96 2.83
C GLU A 139 33.88 1.71 1.54
N LYS A 140 33.05 2.61 1.01
CA LYS A 140 33.33 3.42 -0.18
C LYS A 140 33.88 4.82 0.12
N LYS A 141 34.08 5.15 1.40
CA LYS A 141 34.64 6.42 1.85
C LYS A 141 36.01 6.18 2.44
#